data_AF-A0A645CIG1-F1
#
_entry.id   AF-A0A645CIG1-F1
#
_cell.length_a   1.000
_cell.length_b   1.000
_cell.length_c   1.000
_cell.angle_alpha   90.00
_cell.angle_beta   90.00
_cell.angle_gamma   90.00
#
_symmetry.space_group_name_H-M   'P 1'
#
loop_
_entity.id
_entity.type
_entity.pdbx_description
1 polymer ?
#
loop_
_entity_poly.entity_id
_entity_poly.type
_entity_poly.pdbx_seq_one_letter_code
_entity_poly.pdbx_strand_id
1 'polypeptide(L)'
;MLEQGRDVILEIDIQGALKIKSAYPEGIFIFILPPSMEELKSRITNRGSETPESLKTRLEAAYDEISFASKYDYAVVNDEVEEAVKKIESIITAEKCRVFKIKDELLGRF
;
A
#
# COMPACT_ATOMS: atom_id res chain seq x y z
N MET A 1 -18.58 -4.94 9.03
CA MET A 1 -17.88 -5.08 7.73
C MET A 1 -16.88 -6.24 7.79
N LEU A 2 -15.87 -6.18 8.66
CA LEU A 2 -14.93 -7.30 8.86
C LEU A 2 -15.61 -8.56 9.42
N GLU A 3 -16.52 -8.41 10.39
CA GLU A 3 -17.30 -9.53 10.97
C GLU A 3 -18.28 -10.20 9.98
N GLN A 4 -18.45 -9.65 8.78
CA GLN A 4 -19.27 -10.23 7.71
C GLN A 4 -18.42 -10.97 6.66
N GLY A 5 -17.13 -11.20 6.92
CA GLY A 5 -16.22 -11.86 5.98
C GLY A 5 -15.89 -11.03 4.73
N ARG A 6 -16.08 -9.71 4.77
CA ARG A 6 -15.76 -8.80 3.67
C ARG A 6 -14.38 -8.19 3.88
N ASP A 7 -13.57 -8.17 2.82
CA ASP A 7 -12.31 -7.45 2.82
C ASP A 7 -12.57 -5.94 2.86
N VAL A 8 -11.79 -5.23 3.66
CA VAL A 8 -11.82 -3.77 3.75
C VAL A 8 -10.50 -3.24 3.21
N ILE A 9 -10.57 -2.41 2.18
CA ILE A 9 -9.42 -1.71 1.61
C ILE A 9 -9.49 -0.27 2.10
N LEU A 10 -8.37 0.23 2.60
CA LEU A 10 -8.24 1.60 3.08
C LEU A 10 -7.09 2.29 2.35
N GLU A 11 -7.43 3.38 1.67
CA GLU A 11 -6.45 4.28 1.05
C GLU A 11 -6.24 5.47 2.00
N ILE A 12 -5.04 5.59 2.57
CA ILE A 12 -4.66 6.65 3.50
C ILE A 12 -3.19 7.02 3.31
N ASP A 13 -2.82 8.20 3.81
CA ASP A 13 -1.43 8.63 3.86
C ASP A 13 -0.57 7.76 4.79
N ILE A 14 0.75 7.91 4.70
CA ILE A 14 1.73 7.12 5.45
C ILE A 14 1.58 7.31 6.96
N GLN A 15 1.31 8.54 7.42
CA GLN A 15 1.16 8.81 8.85
C GLN A 15 -0.09 8.12 9.42
N GLY A 16 -1.19 8.14 8.68
CA GLY A 16 -2.38 7.36 8.97
C GLY A 16 -2.08 5.86 8.99
N ALA A 17 -1.38 5.35 7.98
CA ALA A 17 -1.07 3.93 7.86
C ALA A 17 -0.21 3.43 9.03
N LEU A 18 0.78 4.21 9.48
CA LEU A 18 1.62 3.85 10.63
C LEU A 18 0.82 3.80 11.95
N LYS A 19 -0.15 4.71 12.13
CA LYS A 19 -1.05 4.69 13.28
C LYS A 19 -1.92 3.44 13.28
N ILE A 20 -2.49 3.09 12.12
CA ILE A 20 -3.30 1.88 11.98
C ILE A 20 -2.44 0.63 12.18
N LYS A 21 -1.21 0.58 11.64
CA LYS A 21 -0.30 -0.56 11.86
C LYS A 21 0.00 -0.78 13.33
N SER A 22 0.11 0.29 14.11
CA SER A 22 0.32 0.21 15.55
C SER A 22 -0.93 -0.31 16.30
N ALA A 23 -2.12 0.07 15.85
CA ALA A 23 -3.39 -0.34 16.46
C ALA A 23 -3.89 -1.72 15.98
N TYR A 24 -3.52 -2.10 14.75
CA TYR A 24 -4.01 -3.26 14.03
C TYR A 24 -2.87 -3.93 13.26
N PRO A 25 -1.96 -4.61 13.97
CA PRO A 25 -0.74 -5.21 13.38
C PRO A 25 -1.03 -6.40 12.47
N GLU A 26 -2.23 -6.96 12.53
CA GLU A 26 -2.71 -8.06 11.68
C GLU A 26 -3.24 -7.60 10.32
N GLY A 27 -3.34 -6.28 10.10
CA GLY A 27 -3.63 -5.69 8.80
C GLY A 27 -2.52 -5.98 7.79
N ILE A 28 -2.88 -5.98 6.50
CA ILE A 28 -1.93 -6.15 5.41
C ILE A 28 -1.62 -4.76 4.86
N PHE A 29 -0.37 -4.33 5.01
CA PHE A 29 0.08 -3.00 4.60
C PHE A 29 0.84 -3.12 3.28
N ILE A 30 0.25 -2.58 2.20
CA ILE A 30 0.83 -2.57 0.86
C ILE A 30 1.26 -1.14 0.52
N PHE A 31 2.55 -0.94 0.27
CA PHE A 31 3.10 0.34 -0.16
C PHE A 31 3.08 0.43 -1.68
N ILE A 32 2.47 1.48 -2.24
CA ILE A 32 2.38 1.67 -3.69
C ILE A 32 3.38 2.75 -4.11
N LEU A 33 4.29 2.37 -5.00
CA LEU A 33 5.44 3.16 -5.41
C LEU A 33 5.29 3.58 -6.88
N PRO A 34 5.70 4.79 -7.30
CA PRO A 34 5.99 5.06 -8.70
C PRO A 34 7.23 4.24 -9.15
N PRO A 35 7.42 3.98 -10.46
CA PRO A 35 8.57 3.23 -10.97
C PRO A 35 9.90 3.97 -10.82
N SER A 36 9.88 5.30 -10.73
CA SER A 36 11.08 6.09 -10.49
C SER A 36 10.77 7.44 -9.83
N MET A 37 11.79 8.05 -9.21
CA MET A 37 11.71 9.41 -8.68
C MET A 37 11.52 10.46 -9.79
N GLU A 38 12.09 10.21 -10.98
CA GLU A 38 11.88 11.07 -12.15
C GLU A 38 10.43 11.05 -12.59
N GLU A 39 9.80 9.88 -12.59
CA GLU A 39 8.40 9.76 -12.93
C GLU A 39 7.50 10.39 -11.88
N LEU A 40 7.84 10.23 -10.59
CA LEU A 40 7.15 10.94 -9.52
C LEU A 40 7.20 12.45 -9.73
N LYS A 41 8.39 12.99 -10.02
CA LYS A 41 8.58 14.41 -10.35
C LYS A 41 7.75 14.84 -11.55
N SER A 42 7.72 14.03 -12.61
CA SER A 42 6.91 14.27 -13.80
C SER A 42 5.41 14.32 -13.47
N ARG A 43 4.90 13.35 -12.69
CA ARG A 43 3.50 13.31 -12.25
C ARG A 43 3.12 14.52 -11.38
N ILE A 44 4.02 14.98 -10.51
CA ILE A 44 3.82 16.16 -9.66
C ILE A 44 3.80 17.44 -10.53
N THR A 45 4.75 17.57 -11.46
CA THR A 45 4.88 18.75 -12.33
C THR A 45 3.72 18.87 -13.33
N ASN A 46 3.25 17.74 -13.89
CA ASN A 46 2.15 17.71 -14.86
C ASN A 46 0.78 18.09 -14.28
N ARG A 47 0.65 18.20 -12.95
CA ARG A 47 -0.56 18.74 -12.30
C ARG A 47 -0.70 20.27 -12.45
N GLY A 48 0.28 20.94 -13.06
CA GLY A 48 0.15 22.29 -13.61
C GLY A 48 -0.04 23.43 -12.60
N SER A 49 0.10 23.17 -11.31
CA SER A 49 -0.31 24.10 -10.24
C SER A 49 0.79 24.41 -9.22
N GLU A 50 2.05 24.01 -9.47
CA GLU A 50 3.10 24.05 -8.44
C GLU A 50 4.24 25.00 -8.78
N THR A 51 4.62 25.78 -7.77
CA THR A 51 5.85 26.58 -7.79
C THR A 51 7.08 25.69 -7.62
N PRO A 52 8.27 26.13 -8.06
CA PRO A 52 9.51 25.38 -7.85
C PRO A 52 9.78 25.00 -6.39
N GLU A 53 9.38 25.87 -5.46
CA GLU A 53 9.52 25.66 -4.01
C GLU A 53 8.56 24.57 -3.50
N SER A 54 7.29 24.57 -3.95
CA SER A 54 6.31 23.53 -3.60
C SER A 54 6.73 22.16 -4.12
N LEU A 55 7.24 22.11 -5.37
CA LEU A 55 7.76 20.89 -5.98
C LEU A 55 8.92 20.30 -5.17
N LYS A 56 9.86 21.14 -4.73
CA LYS A 56 11.00 20.71 -3.91
C LYS A 56 10.52 20.09 -2.60
N THR A 57 9.64 20.78 -1.87
CA THR A 57 9.09 20.28 -0.59
C THR A 57 8.34 18.96 -0.77
N ARG A 58 7.56 18.80 -1.85
CA ARG A 58 6.86 17.54 -2.14
C ARG A 58 7.80 16.39 -2.49
N LEU A 59 8.86 16.66 -3.23
CA LEU A 59 9.86 15.65 -3.56
C LEU A 59 10.66 15.21 -2.33
N GLU A 60 11.02 16.15 -1.44
CA GLU A 60 11.66 15.85 -0.15
C GLU A 60 10.73 14.98 0.71
N ALA A 61 9.45 15.37 0.84
CA ALA A 61 8.46 14.57 1.56
C ALA A 61 8.34 13.16 0.98
N ALA A 62 8.23 13.03 -0.35
CA ALA A 62 8.14 11.71 -0.98
C ALA A 62 9.38 10.83 -0.74
N TYR A 63 10.57 11.44 -0.65
CA TYR A 63 11.80 10.71 -0.34
C TYR A 63 11.79 10.18 1.09
N ASP A 64 11.37 11.03 2.04
CA ASP A 64 11.19 10.61 3.43
C ASP A 64 10.13 9.52 3.54
N GLU A 65 9.03 9.64 2.79
CA GLU A 65 7.95 8.67 2.69
C GLU A 65 8.43 7.29 2.21
N ILE A 66 9.34 7.24 1.22
CA ILE A 66 9.93 5.97 0.74
C ILE A 66 10.74 5.28 1.84
N SER A 67 11.37 6.01 2.77
CA SER A 67 12.10 5.39 3.89
C SER A 67 11.18 4.52 4.77
N PHE A 68 9.89 4.86 4.82
CA PHE A 68 8.89 4.09 5.56
C PHE A 68 8.43 2.83 4.84
N ALA A 69 8.78 2.61 3.57
CA ALA A 69 8.44 1.40 2.83
C ALA A 69 8.91 0.12 3.56
N SER A 70 10.02 0.21 4.29
CA SER A 70 10.55 -0.87 5.15
C SER A 70 9.61 -1.30 6.28
N LYS A 71 8.59 -0.49 6.62
CA LYS A 71 7.59 -0.79 7.65
C LYS A 71 6.33 -1.43 7.08
N TYR A 72 6.21 -1.57 5.77
CA TYR A 72 5.08 -2.22 5.10
C TYR A 72 5.37 -3.70 4.86
N ASP A 73 4.33 -4.49 4.65
CA ASP A 73 4.47 -5.93 4.45
C ASP A 73 4.79 -6.25 2.99
N TYR A 74 4.30 -5.41 2.07
CA TYR A 74 4.52 -5.52 0.63
C TYR A 74 4.80 -4.16 0.00
N ALA A 75 5.53 -4.17 -1.11
CA ALA A 75 5.74 -3.01 -1.97
C ALA A 75 5.33 -3.35 -3.41
N VAL A 76 4.53 -2.48 -4.04
CA VAL A 76 4.02 -2.64 -5.40
C VAL A 76 4.42 -1.42 -6.22
N VAL A 77 5.21 -1.65 -7.27
CA VAL A 77 5.54 -0.61 -8.25
C VAL A 77 4.37 -0.43 -9.21
N ASN A 78 3.90 0.80 -9.33
CA ASN A 78 2.77 1.27 -10.12
C ASN A 78 3.24 2.06 -11.35
N ASP A 79 3.84 1.32 -12.27
CA ASP A 79 4.15 1.77 -13.63
C ASP A 79 2.87 1.72 -14.49
N GLU A 80 2.34 0.51 -14.67
CA GLU A 80 1.05 0.24 -15.30
C GLU A 80 0.00 -0.14 -14.26
N VAL A 81 -1.17 0.52 -14.33
CA VAL A 81 -2.28 0.32 -13.37
C VAL A 81 -2.73 -1.14 -13.36
N GLU A 82 -2.88 -1.76 -14.53
CA GLU A 82 -3.36 -3.15 -14.65
C GLU A 82 -2.41 -4.14 -13.98
N GLU A 83 -1.10 -3.95 -14.13
CA GLU A 83 -0.08 -4.77 -13.48
C GLU A 83 -0.04 -4.56 -11.96
N ALA A 84 -0.20 -3.32 -11.51
CA ALA A 84 -0.29 -3.02 -10.07
C ALA A 84 -1.52 -3.69 -9.43
N VAL A 85 -2.67 -3.67 -10.11
CA VAL A 85 -3.90 -4.35 -9.66
C VAL A 85 -3.68 -5.85 -9.52
N LYS A 86 -3.14 -6.51 -10.56
CA LYS A 86 -2.85 -7.97 -10.51
C LYS A 86 -1.94 -8.34 -9.34
N LYS A 87 -0.91 -7.52 -9.06
CA LYS A 87 0.00 -7.73 -7.93
C LYS A 87 -0.74 -7.64 -6.59
N ILE A 88 -1.60 -6.64 -6.43
CA ILE A 88 -2.41 -6.46 -5.21
C ILE A 88 -3.39 -7.62 -5.02
N GLU A 89 -4.10 -8.03 -6.08
CA GLU A 89 -5.01 -9.20 -6.04
C GLU A 89 -4.28 -10.48 -5.64
N SER A 90 -3.05 -10.66 -6.15
CA SER A 90 -2.19 -11.80 -5.80
C SER A 90 -1.81 -11.78 -4.32
N ILE A 91 -1.45 -10.61 -3.79
CA ILE A 91 -1.15 -10.42 -2.36
C ILE A 91 -2.36 -10.77 -1.50
N ILE A 92 -3.54 -10.23 -1.84
CA ILE A 92 -4.79 -10.50 -1.11
C ILE A 92 -5.10 -11.99 -1.11
N THR A 93 -4.96 -12.64 -2.26
CA THR A 93 -5.21 -14.08 -2.40
C THR A 93 -4.24 -14.90 -1.53
N ALA A 94 -2.95 -14.58 -1.60
CA ALA A 94 -1.92 -15.24 -0.79
C ALA A 94 -2.17 -15.08 0.71
N GLU A 95 -2.55 -13.88 1.16
CA GLU A 95 -2.83 -13.60 2.57
C GLU A 95 -4.08 -14.32 3.09
N LYS A 96 -5.07 -14.60 2.22
CA LYS A 96 -6.23 -15.43 2.56
C LYS A 96 -5.88 -16.91 2.69
N CYS A 97 -4.86 -17.39 1.98
CA CYS A 97 -4.40 -18.77 2.06
C CYS A 97 -3.50 -19.07 3.27
N ARG A 98 -3.17 -18.08 4.11
CA ARG A 98 -2.30 -18.32 5.27
C ARG A 98 -3.00 -19.21 6.29
N VAL A 99 -2.34 -20.31 6.67
CA VAL A 99 -2.90 -21.38 7.53
C VAL A 99 -3.57 -20.84 8.78
N PHE A 100 -2.98 -19.86 9.47
CA PHE A 100 -3.57 -19.33 10.70
C PHE A 100 -4.92 -18.63 10.51
N LYS A 101 -5.24 -18.15 9.29
CA LYS A 101 -6.55 -17.56 8.95
C LYS A 101 -7.61 -18.61 8.59
N ILE A 102 -7.18 -19.75 8.04
CA ILE A 102 -8.08 -20.79 7.52
C ILE A 102 -8.12 -22.07 8.38
N LYS A 103 -7.30 -22.16 9.44
CA LYS A 103 -7.14 -23.37 10.27
C LYS A 103 -8.47 -23.88 10.82
N ASP A 104 -9.35 -22.98 11.28
CA ASP A 104 -10.58 -23.35 11.96
C ASP A 104 -11.62 -23.86 10.94
N GLU A 105 -11.61 -23.30 9.74
CA GLU A 105 -12.45 -23.74 8.61
C GLU A 105 -11.94 -25.05 7.99
N LEU A 106 -10.62 -25.23 7.90
CA LEU A 106 -9.97 -26.47 7.46
C LEU A 106 -10.25 -27.63 8.41
N LEU A 107 -10.08 -27.42 9.71
CA LEU A 107 -10.33 -28.44 10.73
C LEU A 107 -11.81 -28.80 10.87
N GLY A 108 -12.73 -27.89 10.54
CA GLY A 108 -14.17 -28.20 10.50
C GLY A 108 -14.60 -28.97 9.25
N ARG A 109 -13.73 -29.08 8.23
CA ARG A 109 -14.01 -29.73 6.94
C ARG A 109 -13.61 -31.20 6.89
N PHE A 110 -12.79 -31.64 7.83
CA PHE A 110 -12.28 -33.01 7.97
C PHE A 110 -12.64 -33.56 9.35
#